data_AF-A0A8X6XJ21-F1
#
_entry.id   AF-A0A8X6XJ21-F1
#
_cell.length_a   1.000
_cell.length_b   1.000
_cell.length_c   1.000
_cell.angle_alpha   90.00
_cell.angle_beta   90.00
_cell.angle_gamma   90.00
#
_symmetry.space_group_name_H-M   'P 1'
#
loop_
_entity.id
_entity.type
_entity.pdbx_description
1 polymer ?
#
loop_
_entity_poly.entity_id
_entity_poly.type
_entity_poly.pdbx_seq_one_letter_code
_entity_poly.pdbx_strand_id
1 'polypeptide(L)' 'WQAGSWEPCSVSCGQGFQSRDVVCVQQVSQNIYSMVQNQFCVGPSPPMTKPCLGPPCEGYNNHV' A
#
# COMPACT_ATOMS: atom_id res chain seq x y z
N TRP A 1 11.50 -2.18 8.29
CA TRP A 1 10.20 -1.78 7.72
C TRP A 1 9.22 -2.93 7.85
N GLN A 2 7.99 -2.63 8.25
CA GLN A 2 6.87 -3.56 8.22
C GLN A 2 5.79 -2.95 7.34
N ALA A 3 5.46 -3.64 6.26
CA ALA A 3 4.41 -3.24 5.34
C ALA A 3 3.13 -3.99 5.68
N GLY A 4 2.04 -3.24 5.84
CA GLY A 4 0.71 -3.80 6.01
C GLY A 4 0.17 -4.42 4.72
N SER A 5 -1.04 -4.94 4.83
CA SER A 5 -1.82 -5.39 3.68
C SER A 5 -2.19 -4.22 2.77
N TRP A 6 -2.33 -4.48 1.48
CA TRP A 6 -2.88 -3.51 0.55
C TRP A 6 -4.38 -3.33 0.82
N GLU A 7 -4.79 -2.07 0.91
CA GLU A 7 -6.19 -1.67 0.90
C GLU A 7 -6.82 -2.00 -0.47
N PRO A 8 -8.16 -2.08 -0.55
CA PRO A 8 -8.87 -2.22 -1.81
C PRO A 8 -8.46 -1.16 -2.84
N CYS A 9 -8.65 -1.48 -4.12
CA CYS A 9 -8.38 -0.53 -5.19
C CYS A 9 -9.23 0.74 -5.01
N SER A 10 -8.63 1.91 -5.25
CA SER A 10 -9.29 3.21 -5.12
C SER A 10 -10.48 3.40 -6.06
N VAL A 11 -10.63 2.51 -7.04
CA VAL A 11 -11.71 2.50 -8.03
C VAL A 11 -12.41 1.14 -8.02
N SER A 12 -13.69 1.15 -8.34
CA SER A 12 -14.49 -0.06 -8.58
C SER A 12 -14.38 -0.59 -10.01
N CYS A 13 -13.87 0.21 -10.96
CA CYS A 13 -13.64 -0.18 -12.35
C CYS A 13 -12.47 0.64 -12.95
N GLY A 14 -11.83 0.14 -14.00
CA GLY A 14 -10.74 0.83 -14.69
C GLY A 14 -9.46 0.91 -13.86
N GLN A 15 -8.63 1.93 -14.13
CA GLN A 15 -7.31 2.09 -13.51
C GLN A 15 -7.43 2.88 -12.20
N GLY A 16 -6.74 2.41 -11.16
CA GLY A 16 -6.64 3.11 -9.89
C GLY A 16 -5.38 2.73 -9.12
N PHE A 17 -5.41 2.95 -7.81
CA PHE A 17 -4.29 2.67 -6.92
C PHE A 17 -4.73 1.93 -5.67
N GLN A 18 -3.84 1.10 -5.12
CA GLN A 18 -3.95 0.56 -3.77
C GLN A 18 -2.95 1.27 -2.87
N SER A 19 -3.38 1.56 -1.65
CA SER A 19 -2.55 2.08 -0.56
C SER A 19 -2.25 0.98 0.46
N ARG A 20 -1.15 1.14 1.21
CA ARG A 20 -0.88 0.36 2.42
C ARG A 20 -0.07 1.19 3.40
N ASP A 21 -0.19 0.84 4.67
CA ASP A 21 0.69 1.37 5.70
C ASP A 21 2.08 0.73 5.62
N VAL A 22 3.11 1.56 5.80
CA VAL A 22 4.49 1.14 5.92
C VAL A 22 5.08 1.82 7.14
N VAL A 23 5.36 1.03 8.18
CA VAL A 23 5.86 1.53 9.45
C VAL A 23 7.28 1.03 9.70
N CYS A 24 8.06 1.83 10.41
CA CYS A 24 9.34 1.38 10.94
C CYS A 24 9.11 0.72 12.30
N VAL A 25 9.53 -0.53 12.44
CA VAL A 25 9.45 -1.29 13.70
C VAL A 25 10.84 -1.77 14.10
N GLN A 26 11.13 -1.71 15.40
CA GLN A 26 12.32 -2.32 15.99
C GLN A 26 11.94 -3.22 17.15
N GLN A 27 12.75 -4.25 17.35
CA GLN A 27 12.62 -5.14 18.50
C GLN A 27 13.18 -4.43 19.74
N VAL A 28 12.32 -4.21 20.74
CA VAL A 28 12.69 -3.56 22.01
C VAL A 28 12.90 -4.56 23.14
N SER A 29 12.35 -5.78 23.02
CA SER A 29 12.58 -6.90 23.93
C SER A 29 12.31 -8.22 23.22
N GLN A 30 12.51 -9.36 23.89
CA GLN A 30 12.17 -10.69 23.34
C GLN A 30 10.70 -10.70 22.88
N ASN A 31 10.48 -10.82 21.57
CA ASN A 31 9.17 -10.80 20.90
C ASN A 31 8.32 -9.53 21.09
N ILE A 32 8.90 -8.42 21.57
CA ILE A 32 8.21 -7.13 21.66
C ILE A 32 8.76 -6.20 20.59
N TYR A 33 7.88 -5.71 19.73
CA TYR A 33 8.19 -4.77 18.66
C TYR A 33 7.49 -3.45 18.92
N SER A 34 8.19 -2.33 18.69
CA SER A 34 7.63 -1.00 18.80
C SER A 34 7.80 -0.22 17.51
N MET A 35 6.83 0.63 17.20
CA MET A 35 6.94 1.58 16.09
C MET A 35 7.91 2.70 16.46
N VAL A 36 8.85 2.97 15.56
CA VAL A 36 9.89 3.98 15.75
C VAL A 36 9.90 4.93 14.55
N GLN A 37 10.65 6.02 14.66
CA GLN A 37 10.81 6.98 13.56
C GLN A 37 11.55 6.34 12.37
N ASN A 38 11.22 6.78 11.15
CA ASN A 38 11.74 6.22 9.91
C ASN A 38 13.27 6.20 9.81
N GLN A 39 13.95 7.16 10.44
CA GLN A 39 15.42 7.27 10.47
C GLN A 39 16.12 6.07 11.14
N PHE A 40 15.40 5.29 11.94
CA PHE A 40 15.95 4.10 12.62
C PHE A 40 15.81 2.82 11.79
N CYS A 41 15.11 2.86 10.66
CA CYS A 41 15.05 1.74 9.73
C CYS A 41 16.20 1.79 8.73
N VAL A 42 16.80 0.64 8.49
CA VAL A 42 17.85 0.49 7.48
C VAL A 42 17.23 0.29 6.11
N GLY A 43 17.72 1.04 5.13
CA GLY A 43 17.31 0.94 3.73
C GLY A 43 16.03 1.71 3.38
N PRO A 44 15.68 1.76 2.09
CA PRO A 44 14.52 2.50 1.61
C PRO A 44 13.21 1.90 2.12
N SER A 45 12.20 2.73 2.34
CA SER A 45 10.86 2.26 2.64
C SER A 45 10.26 1.53 1.43
N PRO A 46 9.53 0.42 1.65
CA PRO A 46 8.68 -0.16 0.62
C PRO A 46 7.65 0.87 0.10
N PRO A 47 7.17 0.71 -1.16
CA PRO A 47 6.16 1.60 -1.70
C PRO A 47 4.88 1.52 -0.89
N MET A 48 4.30 2.69 -0.59
CA MET A 48 3.00 2.85 0.08
C MET A 48 1.82 2.82 -0.91
N THR A 49 2.10 2.96 -2.20
CA THR A 49 1.10 2.98 -3.26
C THR A 49 1.54 2.08 -4.41
N LYS A 50 0.60 1.38 -5.04
CA LYS A 50 0.83 0.66 -6.29
C LYS A 50 -0.38 0.79 -7.22
N PRO A 51 -0.21 0.70 -8.54
CA PRO A 51 -1.35 0.67 -9.46
C PRO A 51 -2.19 -0.61 -9.26
N CYS A 52 -3.49 -0.49 -9.53
CA CYS A 52 -4.42 -1.61 -9.64
C CYS A 52 -5.35 -1.41 -10.84
N LEU A 53 -5.88 -2.52 -11.33
CA LEU A 53 -6.84 -2.54 -12.43
C LEU A 53 -8.10 -3.25 -11.94
N GLY A 54 -9.20 -2.50 -11.88
CA GLY A 54 -10.54 -3.04 -11.67
C GLY A 54 -11.15 -3.61 -12.95
N PRO A 55 -12.37 -4.16 -12.89
CA PRO A 55 -13.11 -4.54 -14.10
C PRO A 55 -13.30 -3.37 -15.06
N PRO A 56 -13.59 -3.60 -16.35
CA PRO A 56 -13.95 -2.53 -17.28
C PRO A 56 -15.13 -1.71 -16.76
N CYS A 57 -15.07 -0.39 -16.95
CA CYS A 57 -16.19 0.47 -16.59
C CYS A 57 -17.32 0.33 -17.62
N GLU A 58 -18.51 -0.04 -17.15
CA GLU A 58 -19.72 -0.04 -17.99
C GLU A 58 -20.08 1.41 -18.31
N GLY A 59 -19.95 1.78 -19.60
CA GLY A 59 -20.07 3.16 -20.07
C GLY A 59 -18.98 3.58 -21.04
N TYR A 60 -17.90 2.80 -21.19
CA TYR A 60 -16.94 2.98 -22.31
C TYR A 60 -17.44 2.34 -23.62
N ASN A 61 -18.76 2.33 -23.85
CA ASN A 61 -19.29 2.17 -25.19
C ASN A 61 -19.24 3.55 -25.84
N ASN A 62 -18.08 3.88 -26.40
CA ASN A 62 -18.03 4.91 -27.42
C ASN A 62 -18.97 4.46 -28.54
N HIS A 63 -20.16 5.07 -28.59
CA HIS A 63 -20.90 5.19 -29.84
C HIS A 63 -19.95 5.84 -30.84
N VAL A 64 -19.38 5.03 -31.72
CA VAL A 64 -18.74 5.46 -32.97
C VAL A 64 -19.79 5.37 -34.06
#